data_AF-A0A0W0WWR2-F1
#
_entry.id   AF-A0A0W0WWR2-F1
#
_cell.length_a   1.000
_cell.length_b   1.000
_cell.length_c   1.000
_cell.angle_alpha   90.00
_cell.angle_beta   90.00
_cell.angle_gamma   90.00
#
_symmetry.space_group_name_H-M   'P 1'
#
loop_
_entity.id
_entity.type
_entity.pdbx_description
1 polymer ?
#
loop_
_entity_poly.entity_id
_entity_poly.type
_entity_poly.pdbx_seq_one_letter_code
_entity_poly.pdbx_strand_id
1 'polypeptide(L)'
;MKLITILAHCFVWKFTHRNLTTLLFSFLLIFTPLAHSERYYLCGPDEDGCYKEIYQYCACIPVNEEESHKPFCFNFDKLSCTPLSQTPHCDPALTFKNQASCLSMIFQSIPSPACRIHTKVFCLKHNTPICNKDGEPQSCQRESG
;
A
#
# COMPACT_ATOMS: atom_id res chain seq x y z
N MET A 1 -68.87 -1.44 -3.10
CA MET A 1 -67.85 -2.44 -3.48
C MET A 1 -66.63 -1.87 -4.25
N LYS A 2 -66.27 -0.58 -4.13
CA LYS A 2 -65.12 0.01 -4.86
C LYS A 2 -63.98 0.57 -3.97
N LEU A 3 -64.23 0.82 -2.69
CA LEU A 3 -63.27 1.51 -1.80
C LEU A 3 -62.18 0.57 -1.25
N ILE A 4 -62.53 -0.68 -0.96
CA ILE A 4 -61.63 -1.68 -0.35
C ILE A 4 -60.53 -2.10 -1.34
N THR A 5 -60.87 -2.20 -2.63
CA THR A 5 -59.92 -2.56 -3.69
C THR A 5 -58.86 -1.48 -3.90
N ILE A 6 -59.24 -0.20 -3.87
CA ILE A 6 -58.31 0.93 -4.05
C ILE A 6 -57.32 1.02 -2.87
N LEU A 7 -57.80 0.81 -1.64
CA LEU A 7 -56.95 0.79 -0.45
C LEU A 7 -55.95 -0.38 -0.46
N ALA A 8 -56.36 -1.56 -0.93
CA ALA A 8 -55.47 -2.71 -1.07
C ALA A 8 -54.36 -2.47 -2.11
N HIS A 9 -54.67 -1.87 -3.25
CA HIS A 9 -53.68 -1.53 -4.28
C HIS A 9 -52.65 -0.49 -3.79
N CYS A 10 -53.08 0.53 -3.03
CA CYS A 10 -52.16 1.52 -2.45
C CYS A 10 -51.24 0.93 -1.36
N PHE A 11 -51.75 -0.02 -0.56
CA PHE A 11 -50.95 -0.69 0.48
C PHE A 11 -49.90 -1.62 -0.12
N VAL A 12 -50.26 -2.39 -1.16
CA VAL A 12 -49.32 -3.27 -1.85
C VAL A 12 -48.22 -2.46 -2.55
N TRP A 13 -48.55 -1.33 -3.20
CA TRP A 13 -47.58 -0.46 -3.85
C TRP A 13 -46.58 0.15 -2.84
N LYS A 14 -47.06 0.67 -1.71
CA LYS A 14 -46.16 1.20 -0.66
C LYS A 14 -45.27 0.11 -0.06
N PHE A 15 -45.77 -1.12 0.06
CA PHE A 15 -45.02 -2.24 0.62
C PHE A 15 -43.96 -2.77 -0.35
N THR A 16 -44.27 -2.96 -1.63
CA THR A 16 -43.31 -3.40 -2.64
C THR A 16 -42.25 -2.35 -2.93
N HIS A 17 -42.60 -1.06 -2.99
CA HIS A 17 -41.63 0.01 -3.21
C HIS A 17 -40.66 0.17 -2.03
N ARG A 18 -41.13 0.01 -0.79
CA ARG A 18 -40.29 0.13 0.41
C ARG A 18 -39.33 -1.06 0.57
N ASN A 19 -39.73 -2.25 0.14
CA ASN A 19 -38.88 -3.44 0.16
C ASN A 19 -37.89 -3.48 -1.01
N LEU A 20 -38.27 -2.92 -2.18
CA LEU A 20 -37.37 -2.82 -3.33
C LEU A 20 -36.26 -1.79 -3.09
N THR A 21 -36.57 -0.64 -2.49
CA THR A 21 -35.55 0.37 -2.15
C THR A 21 -34.58 -0.12 -1.09
N THR A 22 -35.03 -0.84 -0.05
CA THR A 22 -34.13 -1.40 0.96
C THR A 22 -33.23 -2.51 0.41
N LEU A 23 -33.72 -3.35 -0.50
CA LEU A 23 -32.89 -4.34 -1.20
C LEU A 23 -31.82 -3.68 -2.08
N LEU A 24 -32.18 -2.63 -2.83
CA LEU A 24 -31.23 -1.87 -3.67
C LEU A 24 -30.13 -1.20 -2.84
N PHE A 25 -30.46 -0.58 -1.70
CA PHE A 25 -29.46 0.02 -0.80
C PHE A 25 -28.56 -1.02 -0.14
N SER A 26 -29.11 -2.18 0.22
CA SER A 26 -28.32 -3.27 0.80
C SER A 26 -27.34 -3.87 -0.22
N PHE A 27 -27.74 -3.95 -1.50
CA PHE A 27 -26.85 -4.41 -2.57
C PHE A 27 -25.72 -3.42 -2.84
N LEU A 28 -25.99 -2.11 -2.85
CA LEU A 28 -24.98 -1.06 -3.05
C LEU A 28 -23.86 -1.02 -1.99
N LEU A 29 -24.15 -1.42 -0.74
CA LEU A 29 -23.14 -1.48 0.32
C LEU A 29 -22.21 -2.70 0.22
N ILE A 30 -22.59 -3.74 -0.53
CA ILE A 30 -21.78 -4.97 -0.68
C ILE A 30 -20.69 -4.78 -1.77
N PHE A 31 -20.87 -3.82 -2.68
CA PHE A 31 -19.95 -3.57 -3.80
C PHE A 31 -19.07 -2.34 -3.64
N THR A 32 -18.97 -1.74 -2.45
CA THR A 32 -17.90 -0.76 -2.24
C THR A 32 -16.57 -1.52 -2.19
N PRO A 33 -15.68 -1.36 -3.20
CA PRO A 33 -14.35 -1.91 -3.05
C PRO A 33 -13.75 -1.24 -1.82
N LEU A 34 -13.32 -2.04 -0.86
CA LEU A 34 -12.47 -1.57 0.24
C LEU A 34 -11.28 -0.90 -0.45
N ALA A 35 -11.22 0.44 -0.45
CA ALA A 35 -10.15 1.17 -1.07
C ALA A 35 -8.85 0.81 -0.34
N HIS A 36 -8.12 -0.18 -0.87
CA HIS A 36 -6.86 -0.61 -0.30
C HIS A 36 -5.86 0.50 -0.57
N SER A 37 -5.54 1.28 0.47
CA SER A 37 -4.57 2.35 0.35
C SER A 37 -3.19 1.74 0.18
N GLU A 38 -2.56 2.01 -0.98
CA GLU A 38 -1.19 1.57 -1.24
C GLU A 38 -0.23 2.10 -0.16
N ARG A 39 0.58 1.21 0.38
CA ARG A 39 1.56 1.48 1.43
C ARG A 39 2.97 1.51 0.84
N TYR A 40 3.78 2.41 1.39
CA TYR A 40 5.16 2.65 0.96
C TYR A 40 6.09 2.68 2.18
N TYR A 41 7.25 2.07 2.06
CA TYR A 41 8.36 2.30 2.98
C TYR A 41 9.02 3.64 2.66
N LEU A 42 9.17 4.49 3.68
CA LEU A 42 9.93 5.72 3.66
C LEU A 42 11.31 5.43 4.26
N CYS A 43 12.33 5.40 3.40
CA CYS A 43 13.72 5.15 3.78
C CYS A 43 14.51 6.46 3.68
N GLY A 44 15.30 6.76 4.72
CA GLY A 44 16.17 7.94 4.72
C GLY A 44 17.46 7.71 3.94
N PRO A 45 18.16 8.80 3.56
CA PRO A 45 19.43 8.72 2.83
C PRO A 45 20.64 8.38 3.71
N ASP A 46 20.45 8.24 5.03
CA ASP A 46 21.52 8.03 6.00
C ASP A 46 21.03 7.20 7.19
N GLU A 47 21.94 6.85 8.10
CA GLU A 47 21.80 5.96 9.26
C GLU A 47 20.72 6.40 10.26
N ASP A 48 20.44 7.71 10.33
CA ASP A 48 19.38 8.27 11.17
C ASP A 48 17.96 8.05 10.61
N GLY A 49 17.86 7.54 9.38
CA GLY A 49 16.61 7.33 8.67
C GLY A 49 16.01 8.64 8.17
N CYS A 50 14.68 8.67 8.08
CA CYS A 50 13.94 9.77 7.45
C CYS A 50 13.16 10.60 8.48
N TYR A 51 13.37 11.91 8.49
CA TYR A 51 12.73 12.88 9.39
C TYR A 51 12.22 14.12 8.65
N LYS A 52 11.40 14.93 9.32
CA LYS A 52 10.48 15.90 8.71
C LYS A 52 11.15 16.91 7.77
N GLU A 53 12.36 17.31 8.08
CA GLU A 53 13.11 18.34 7.37
C GLU A 53 13.78 17.83 6.09
N ILE A 54 13.83 16.51 5.89
CA ILE A 54 14.56 15.85 4.79
C ILE A 54 13.70 14.94 3.92
N TYR A 55 12.36 14.95 4.07
CA TYR A 55 11.47 14.04 3.34
C TYR A 55 11.66 14.08 1.81
N GLN A 56 12.02 15.22 1.21
CA GLN A 56 12.28 15.32 -0.24
C GLN A 56 13.56 14.58 -0.71
N TYR A 57 14.42 14.19 0.23
CA TYR A 57 15.66 13.44 -0.01
C TYR A 57 15.55 11.96 0.36
N CYS A 58 14.44 11.57 1.01
CA CYS A 58 14.14 10.18 1.29
C CYS A 58 13.62 9.45 0.05
N ALA A 59 13.46 8.13 0.15
CA ALA A 59 12.88 7.30 -0.89
C ALA A 59 11.57 6.68 -0.42
N CYS A 60 10.54 6.68 -1.27
CA CYS A 60 9.32 5.91 -1.09
C CYS A 60 9.35 4.64 -1.94
N ILE A 61 9.27 3.48 -1.30
CA ILE A 61 9.33 2.17 -1.96
C ILE A 61 8.02 1.41 -1.70
N PRO A 62 7.30 0.93 -2.71
CA PRO A 62 6.09 0.14 -2.51
C PRO A 62 6.31 -1.06 -1.58
N VAL A 63 5.40 -1.25 -0.63
CA VAL A 63 5.38 -2.46 0.20
C VAL A 63 4.96 -3.65 -0.66
N ASN A 64 5.74 -4.73 -0.65
CA ASN A 64 5.32 -6.01 -1.19
C ASN A 64 4.37 -6.68 -0.17
N GLU A 65 3.07 -6.42 -0.26
CA GLU A 65 2.10 -6.85 0.77
C GLU A 65 2.11 -8.37 1.02
N GLU A 66 2.43 -9.19 0.03
CA GLU A 66 2.47 -10.65 0.13
C GLU A 66 3.71 -11.18 0.85
N GLU A 67 4.87 -10.57 0.56
CA GLU A 67 6.17 -11.09 1.00
C GLU A 67 6.87 -10.21 2.04
N SER A 68 6.40 -8.99 2.31
CA SER A 68 7.14 -7.95 3.06
C SER A 68 7.65 -8.38 4.43
N HIS A 69 6.97 -9.33 5.09
CA HIS A 69 7.31 -9.88 6.40
C HIS A 69 8.21 -11.13 6.35
N LYS A 70 8.47 -11.66 5.15
CA LYS A 70 9.33 -12.82 4.88
C LYS A 70 10.75 -12.35 4.54
N PRO A 71 11.75 -13.25 4.54
CA PRO A 71 13.12 -12.87 4.23
C PRO A 71 13.32 -12.31 2.82
N PHE A 72 14.20 -11.31 2.70
CA PHE A 72 14.61 -10.70 1.45
C PHE A 72 16.11 -10.90 1.23
N CYS A 73 16.50 -11.02 -0.03
CA CYS A 73 17.88 -11.03 -0.46
C CYS A 73 18.31 -9.64 -0.90
N PHE A 74 19.44 -9.16 -0.37
CA PHE A 74 20.08 -7.95 -0.83
C PHE A 74 21.05 -8.26 -1.98
N ASN A 75 20.89 -7.58 -3.09
CA ASN A 75 21.82 -7.61 -4.21
C ASN A 75 22.69 -6.34 -4.18
N PHE A 76 23.97 -6.51 -3.86
CA PHE A 76 24.92 -5.41 -3.75
C PHE A 76 25.20 -4.73 -5.10
N ASP A 77 25.29 -5.50 -6.19
CA ASP A 77 25.62 -4.97 -7.52
C ASP A 77 24.53 -4.06 -8.08
N LYS A 78 23.26 -4.40 -7.80
CA LYS A 78 22.08 -3.63 -8.27
C LYS A 78 21.53 -2.66 -7.24
N LEU A 79 21.97 -2.77 -5.99
CA LEU A 79 21.35 -2.13 -4.83
C LEU A 79 19.85 -2.40 -4.81
N SER A 80 19.46 -3.67 -4.79
CA SER A 80 18.07 -4.10 -4.84
C SER A 80 17.74 -5.14 -3.78
N CYS A 81 16.48 -5.20 -3.39
CA CYS A 81 15.94 -6.12 -2.40
C CYS A 81 14.84 -6.97 -3.01
N THR A 82 15.12 -8.26 -3.23
CA THR A 82 14.15 -9.21 -3.79
C THR A 82 13.69 -10.21 -2.73
N PRO A 83 12.42 -10.66 -2.76
CA PRO A 83 11.97 -11.73 -1.86
C PRO A 83 12.85 -12.97 -2.01
N LEU A 84 13.22 -13.62 -0.91
CA LEU A 84 14.06 -14.83 -0.95
C LEU A 84 13.41 -15.95 -1.78
N SER A 85 12.07 -15.99 -1.84
CA SER A 85 11.28 -16.89 -2.68
C SER A 85 11.57 -16.75 -4.19
N GLN A 86 12.07 -15.59 -4.64
CA GLN A 86 12.44 -15.31 -6.03
C GLN A 86 13.95 -15.44 -6.30
N THR A 87 14.76 -15.52 -5.24
CA THR A 87 16.23 -15.62 -5.30
C THR A 87 16.73 -16.69 -4.32
N PRO A 88 16.55 -17.99 -4.63
CA PRO A 88 16.80 -19.09 -3.70
C PRO A 88 18.28 -19.33 -3.35
N HIS A 89 19.22 -18.73 -4.11
CA HIS A 89 20.66 -18.86 -3.89
C HIS A 89 21.28 -17.60 -3.26
N CYS A 90 20.53 -16.89 -2.42
CA CYS A 90 21.05 -15.73 -1.71
C CYS A 90 22.14 -16.14 -0.70
N ASP A 91 23.21 -15.35 -0.61
CA ASP A 91 24.18 -15.49 0.46
C ASP A 91 23.48 -15.23 1.81
N PRO A 92 23.61 -16.12 2.81
CA PRO A 92 23.06 -15.90 4.15
C PRO A 92 23.46 -14.56 4.77
N ALA A 93 24.67 -14.04 4.49
CA ALA A 93 25.14 -12.75 4.97
C ALA A 93 24.42 -11.56 4.32
N LEU A 94 23.80 -11.76 3.15
CA LEU A 94 23.01 -10.78 2.42
C LEU A 94 21.50 -11.03 2.57
N THR A 95 21.10 -11.92 3.47
CA THR A 95 19.71 -12.23 3.74
C THR A 95 19.20 -11.42 4.93
N PHE A 96 18.13 -10.69 4.71
CA PHE A 96 17.49 -9.83 5.71
C PHE A 96 16.13 -10.39 6.11
N LYS A 97 15.75 -10.19 7.37
CA LYS A 97 14.52 -10.76 7.96
C LYS A 97 13.23 -10.34 7.25
N ASN A 98 13.20 -9.15 6.65
CA ASN A 98 12.04 -8.56 6.01
C ASN A 98 12.43 -7.47 5.00
N GLN A 99 11.46 -7.05 4.17
CA GLN A 99 11.68 -6.04 3.13
C GLN A 99 12.24 -4.73 3.71
N ALA A 100 11.64 -4.24 4.81
CA ALA A 100 12.05 -2.98 5.45
C ALA A 100 13.52 -2.98 5.86
N SER A 101 13.99 -4.06 6.49
CA SER A 101 15.39 -4.20 6.92
C SER A 101 16.37 -4.29 5.76
N CYS A 102 15.97 -4.95 4.66
CA CYS A 102 16.77 -4.99 3.44
C CYS A 102 16.86 -3.59 2.80
N LEU A 103 15.74 -2.90 2.62
CA LEU A 103 15.70 -1.55 2.05
C LEU A 103 16.48 -0.54 2.91
N SER A 104 16.48 -0.71 4.22
CA SER A 104 17.27 0.15 5.12
C SER A 104 18.77 -0.02 4.85
N MET A 105 19.24 -1.21 4.46
CA MET A 105 20.63 -1.39 4.03
C MET A 105 20.98 -0.58 2.77
N ILE A 106 20.05 -0.48 1.80
CA ILE A 106 20.27 0.29 0.56
C ILE A 106 20.37 1.80 0.84
N PHE A 107 19.42 2.32 1.62
CA PHE A 107 19.22 3.76 1.74
C PHE A 107 19.83 4.37 3.00
N GLN A 108 19.83 3.62 4.11
CA GLN A 108 20.29 4.10 5.43
C GLN A 108 21.65 3.49 5.82
N SER A 109 22.26 2.66 4.98
CA SER A 109 23.51 1.92 5.26
C SER A 109 23.47 0.93 6.44
N ILE A 110 22.39 0.93 7.23
CA ILE A 110 22.17 0.04 8.37
C ILE A 110 20.74 -0.49 8.37
N PRO A 111 20.50 -1.72 8.85
CA PRO A 111 19.16 -2.31 8.87
C PRO A 111 18.24 -1.73 9.95
N SER A 112 18.78 -0.91 10.86
CA SER A 112 18.06 -0.31 11.99
C SER A 112 18.51 1.14 12.16
N PRO A 113 17.61 2.13 12.11
CA PRO A 113 16.16 1.98 12.15
C PRO A 113 15.58 1.43 10.85
N ALA A 114 14.54 0.61 10.96
CA ALA A 114 13.84 0.11 9.78
C ALA A 114 13.05 1.25 9.11
N CYS A 115 12.95 1.23 7.78
CA CYS A 115 12.10 2.16 7.03
C CYS A 115 10.65 2.16 7.54
N ARG A 116 10.07 3.35 7.69
CA ARG A 116 8.71 3.53 8.25
C ARG A 116 7.66 3.43 7.15
N ILE A 117 6.44 2.99 7.47
CA ILE A 117 5.37 2.89 6.49
C ILE A 117 4.58 4.20 6.40
N HIS A 118 4.34 4.65 5.18
CA HIS A 118 3.55 5.82 4.83
C HIS A 118 2.62 5.50 3.63
N THR A 119 1.73 6.43 3.30
CA THR A 119 0.82 6.33 2.15
C THR A 119 1.43 6.96 0.91
N LYS A 120 0.95 6.58 -0.30
CA LYS A 120 1.33 7.28 -1.54
C LYS A 120 1.13 8.80 -1.45
N VAL A 121 0.00 9.22 -0.87
CA VAL A 121 -0.36 10.63 -0.70
C VAL A 121 0.69 11.38 0.13
N PHE A 122 1.27 10.74 1.15
CA PHE A 122 2.35 11.34 1.93
C PHE A 122 3.58 11.61 1.05
N CYS A 123 4.01 10.63 0.26
CA CYS A 123 5.19 10.74 -0.62
C CYS A 123 5.02 11.90 -1.61
N LEU A 124 3.85 11.98 -2.26
CA LEU A 124 3.52 13.06 -3.21
C LEU A 124 3.50 14.43 -2.53
N LYS A 125 2.84 14.54 -1.36
CA LYS A 125 2.75 15.79 -0.60
C LYS A 125 4.13 16.33 -0.20
N HIS A 126 5.09 15.45 0.08
CA HIS A 126 6.43 15.81 0.51
C HIS A 126 7.47 15.81 -0.62
N ASN A 127 7.04 15.65 -1.88
CA ASN A 127 7.93 15.58 -3.05
C ASN A 127 9.03 14.52 -2.90
N THR A 128 8.71 13.43 -2.20
CA THR A 128 9.59 12.29 -2.00
C THR A 128 9.56 11.44 -3.27
N PRO A 129 10.70 11.14 -3.90
CA PRO A 129 10.75 10.25 -5.06
C PRO A 129 10.20 8.86 -4.73
N ILE A 130 9.50 8.26 -5.69
CA ILE A 130 8.96 6.91 -5.60
C ILE A 130 9.82 6.00 -6.47
N CYS A 131 10.29 4.89 -5.89
CA CYS A 131 11.11 3.88 -6.55
C CYS A 131 10.27 2.65 -6.94
N ASN A 132 10.86 1.73 -7.69
CA ASN A 132 10.26 0.42 -7.93
C ASN A 132 10.19 -0.42 -6.64
N LYS A 133 9.45 -1.53 -6.68
CA LYS A 133 9.22 -2.41 -5.52
C LYS A 133 10.49 -3.01 -4.91
N ASP A 134 11.55 -3.14 -5.71
CA ASP A 134 12.82 -3.74 -5.31
C ASP A 134 13.74 -2.69 -4.65
N GLY A 135 13.35 -1.42 -4.67
CA GLY A 135 14.05 -0.32 -4.00
C GLY A 135 15.29 0.17 -4.74
N GLU A 136 15.44 -0.14 -6.03
CA GLU A 136 16.60 0.25 -6.83
C GLU A 136 16.73 1.79 -6.89
N PRO A 137 17.83 2.41 -6.41
CA PRO A 137 17.97 3.87 -6.38
C PRO A 137 17.80 4.55 -7.73
N GLN A 138 18.28 3.92 -8.81
CA GLN A 138 18.15 4.38 -10.20
C GLN A 138 16.70 4.42 -10.70
N SER A 139 15.79 3.67 -10.07
CA SER A 139 14.38 3.64 -10.44
C SER A 139 13.56 4.76 -9.81
N CYS A 140 14.15 5.49 -8.84
CA CYS A 140 13.45 6.50 -8.07
C CYS A 140 13.18 7.74 -8.93
N GLN A 141 11.91 8.08 -9.09
CA GLN A 141 11.46 9.24 -9.85
C GLN A 141 10.50 10.08 -9.04
N ARG A 142 10.55 11.40 -9.24
CA ARG A 142 9.51 12.29 -8.70
C ARG A 142 8.32 12.22 -9.63
N GLU A 143 7.21 11.66 -9.16
CA GLU A 143 5.94 11.82 -9.85
C GLU A 143 5.58 13.32 -9.79
N SER A 144 5.47 13.95 -10.96
CA SER A 144 4.92 15.31 -11.03
C SER A 144 3.41 15.18 -10.82
N GLY A 145 2.92 15.71 -9.69
CA GLY A 145 1.49 15.72 -9.36
C GLY A 145 0.67 16.61 -10.29
#